data_AF-A0A946GWE2-F1
#
_entry.id   AF-A0A946GWE2-F1
#
_cell.length_a   1.000
_cell.length_b   1.000
_cell.length_c   1.000
_cell.angle_alpha   90.00
_cell.angle_beta   90.00
_cell.angle_gamma   90.00
#
_symmetry.space_group_name_H-M   'P 1'
#
loop_
_entity.id
_entity.type
_entity.pdbx_description
1 polymer ?
#
loop_
_entity_poly.entity_id
_entity_poly.type
_entity_poly.pdbx_seq_one_letter_code
_entity_poly.pdbx_strand_id
1 'polypeptide(L)'
;MQIKDTLMRISKTCKTVIAPSTQDEYAKTQAYMASVVLEKIALQIALEEKHDLEMASAYQALVDEVSLILNNRKYSKNLSSEIHNGLENFSRNKSRSGLDIFVKQLYLSKEALGEELVNKIKERVHVTMRADIDFRMEFAK
;
A
#
# COMPACT_ATOMS: atom_id res chain seq x y z
N MET A 1 0.02 8.23 -16.87
CA MET A 1 -0.43 9.62 -17.17
C MET A 1 -1.65 9.71 -18.11
N GLN A 2 -1.68 9.05 -19.28
CA GLN A 2 -2.77 9.15 -20.28
C GLN A 2 -4.19 8.78 -19.78
N ILE A 3 -4.31 7.84 -18.83
CA ILE A 3 -5.60 7.39 -18.28
C ILE A 3 -6.25 8.49 -17.42
N LYS A 4 -5.48 9.15 -16.55
CA LYS A 4 -5.96 10.28 -15.72
C LYS A 4 -6.60 11.36 -16.61
N ASP A 5 -5.88 11.83 -17.61
CA ASP A 5 -6.35 12.93 -18.47
C ASP A 5 -7.59 12.53 -19.26
N THR A 6 -7.67 11.26 -19.66
CA THR A 6 -8.85 10.70 -20.33
C THR A 6 -10.05 10.68 -19.40
N LEU A 7 -9.90 10.20 -18.16
CA LEU A 7 -10.98 10.17 -17.17
C LEU A 7 -11.44 11.58 -16.78
N MET A 8 -10.51 12.52 -16.58
CA MET A 8 -10.83 13.93 -16.31
C MET A 8 -11.60 14.57 -17.46
N ARG A 9 -11.22 14.28 -18.70
CA ARG A 9 -11.95 14.76 -19.89
C ARG A 9 -13.35 14.17 -19.96
N ILE A 10 -13.52 12.86 -19.72
CA ILE A 10 -14.84 12.22 -19.71
C ILE A 10 -15.71 12.81 -18.59
N SER A 11 -15.17 12.96 -17.38
CA SER A 11 -15.88 13.61 -16.26
C SER A 11 -16.37 15.01 -16.64
N LYS A 12 -15.50 15.84 -17.25
CA LYS A 12 -15.89 17.17 -17.73
C LYS A 12 -17.00 17.10 -18.78
N THR A 13 -16.94 16.17 -19.73
CA THR A 13 -18.00 15.98 -20.73
C THR A 13 -19.31 15.55 -20.08
N CYS A 14 -19.28 14.63 -19.12
CA CYS A 14 -20.46 14.22 -18.36
C CYS A 14 -21.13 15.42 -17.66
N LYS A 15 -20.32 16.28 -17.03
CA LYS A 15 -20.81 17.42 -16.25
C LYS A 15 -21.28 18.61 -17.10
N THR A 16 -20.61 18.88 -18.23
CA THR A 16 -20.83 20.11 -19.02
C THR A 16 -21.65 19.89 -20.29
N VAL A 17 -21.74 18.66 -20.79
CA VAL A 17 -22.45 18.33 -22.03
C VAL A 17 -23.59 17.37 -21.75
N ILE A 18 -23.30 16.20 -21.17
CA ILE A 18 -24.29 15.12 -21.03
C ILE A 18 -25.37 15.50 -20.02
N ALA A 19 -25.00 15.83 -18.78
CA ALA A 19 -25.97 16.13 -17.74
C ALA A 19 -26.89 17.32 -18.12
N PRO A 20 -26.40 18.46 -18.65
CA PRO A 20 -27.27 19.55 -19.11
C PRO A 20 -28.20 19.16 -20.26
N SER A 21 -27.79 18.23 -21.12
CA SER A 21 -28.58 17.77 -22.27
C SER A 21 -29.63 16.71 -21.92
N THR A 22 -29.57 16.14 -20.71
CA THR A 22 -30.52 15.14 -20.24
C THR A 22 -31.77 15.80 -19.65
N GLN A 23 -32.93 15.43 -20.20
CA GLN A 23 -34.23 15.94 -19.75
C GLN A 23 -34.76 15.20 -18.51
N ASP A 24 -34.50 13.90 -18.42
CA ASP A 24 -34.89 13.08 -17.26
C ASP A 24 -34.01 13.38 -16.03
N GLU A 25 -34.64 13.73 -14.90
CA GLU A 25 -33.92 14.14 -13.68
C GLU A 25 -33.06 13.02 -13.09
N TYR A 26 -33.53 11.77 -13.17
CA TYR A 26 -32.80 10.62 -12.66
C TYR A 26 -31.52 10.37 -13.48
N ALA A 27 -31.64 10.31 -14.81
CA ALA A 27 -30.52 10.15 -15.72
C ALA A 27 -29.54 11.34 -15.66
N LYS A 28 -30.05 12.56 -15.45
CA LYS A 28 -29.22 13.76 -15.20
C LYS A 28 -28.40 13.62 -13.92
N THR A 29 -29.02 13.15 -12.83
CA THR A 29 -28.35 12.89 -11.56
C THR A 29 -27.27 11.82 -11.73
N GLN A 30 -27.57 10.74 -12.44
CA GLN A 30 -26.59 9.69 -12.74
C GLN A 30 -25.39 10.21 -13.53
N ALA A 31 -25.61 11.11 -14.50
CA ALA A 31 -24.52 11.72 -15.26
C ALA A 31 -23.61 12.60 -14.38
N TYR A 32 -24.17 13.34 -13.43
CA TYR A 32 -23.38 14.07 -12.43
C TYR A 32 -22.62 13.13 -11.49
N MET A 33 -23.27 12.08 -10.96
CA MET A 33 -22.61 11.12 -10.09
C MET A 33 -21.47 10.39 -10.81
N ALA A 34 -21.68 9.97 -12.05
CA ALA A 34 -20.64 9.37 -12.88
C ALA A 34 -19.44 10.32 -13.06
N SER A 35 -19.68 11.61 -13.26
CA SER A 35 -18.60 12.60 -13.36
C SER A 35 -17.74 12.68 -12.09
N VAL A 36 -18.37 12.65 -10.92
CA VAL A 36 -17.69 12.68 -9.61
C VAL A 36 -16.88 11.40 -9.39
N VAL A 37 -17.46 10.24 -9.72
CA VAL A 37 -16.75 8.95 -9.61
C VAL A 37 -15.52 8.92 -10.52
N LEU A 38 -15.67 9.35 -11.78
CA LEU A 38 -14.56 9.41 -12.74
C LEU A 38 -13.45 10.37 -12.29
N GLU A 39 -13.81 11.51 -11.72
CA GLU A 39 -12.85 12.48 -11.17
C GLU A 39 -12.09 11.87 -9.98
N LYS A 40 -12.78 11.22 -9.05
CA LYS A 40 -12.14 10.54 -7.91
C LYS A 40 -11.20 9.41 -8.36
N ILE A 41 -11.60 8.59 -9.33
CA ILE A 41 -10.73 7.53 -9.89
C ILE A 41 -9.50 8.14 -10.59
N ALA A 42 -9.66 9.23 -11.35
CA ALA A 42 -8.53 9.88 -12.01
C ALA A 42 -7.49 10.41 -11.01
N LEU A 43 -7.96 11.00 -9.90
CA LEU A 43 -7.09 11.48 -8.83
C LEU A 43 -6.38 10.32 -8.11
N GLN A 44 -7.06 9.20 -7.89
CA GLN A 44 -6.44 8.00 -7.31
C GLN A 44 -5.27 7.50 -8.17
N ILE A 45 -5.48 7.37 -9.48
CA ILE A 45 -4.44 6.93 -10.43
C ILE A 45 -3.27 7.91 -10.47
N ALA A 46 -3.53 9.21 -10.31
CA ALA A 46 -2.48 10.23 -10.34
C ALA A 46 -1.54 10.18 -9.12
N LEU A 47 -2.05 9.69 -7.97
CA LEU A 47 -1.32 9.62 -6.72
C LEU A 47 -0.67 8.25 -6.49
N GLU A 48 -1.16 7.20 -7.18
CA GLU A 48 -0.63 5.83 -7.09
C GLU A 48 0.89 5.79 -7.26
N GLU A 49 1.43 6.44 -8.30
CA GLU A 49 2.88 6.46 -8.56
C GLU A 49 3.67 7.14 -7.45
N LYS A 50 3.15 8.24 -6.88
CA LYS A 50 3.77 8.93 -5.75
C LYS A 50 3.76 8.04 -4.50
N HIS A 51 2.63 7.40 -4.23
CA HIS A 51 2.49 6.51 -3.08
C HIS A 51 3.36 5.26 -3.21
N ASP A 52 3.48 4.69 -4.42
CA ASP A 52 4.37 3.55 -4.66
C ASP A 52 5.84 3.92 -4.39
N LEU A 53 6.27 5.12 -4.79
CA LEU A 53 7.61 5.64 -4.50
C LEU A 53 7.83 5.84 -2.99
N GLU A 54 6.89 6.48 -2.30
CA GLU A 54 6.98 6.71 -0.85
C GLU A 54 6.94 5.39 -0.07
N MET A 55 6.11 4.43 -0.50
CA MET A 55 6.02 3.11 0.11
C MET A 55 7.25 2.25 -0.15
N ALA A 56 7.90 2.38 -1.31
CA ALA A 56 9.17 1.70 -1.58
C ALA A 56 10.26 2.15 -0.60
N SER A 57 10.28 3.44 -0.23
CA SER A 57 11.19 3.97 0.79
C SER A 57 10.84 3.45 2.20
N ALA A 58 9.56 3.43 2.56
CA ALA A 58 9.09 2.89 3.84
C ALA A 58 9.41 1.39 3.98
N TYR A 59 9.24 0.60 2.91
CA TYR A 59 9.61 -0.81 2.90
C TYR A 59 11.11 -1.04 2.99
N GLN A 60 11.94 -0.19 2.36
CA GLN A 60 13.38 -0.26 2.54
C GLN A 60 13.78 0.02 4.01
N ALA A 61 13.21 1.06 4.62
CA ALA A 61 13.48 1.36 6.03
C ALA A 61 13.08 0.19 6.95
N LEU A 62 11.92 -0.43 6.70
CA LEU A 62 11.49 -1.63 7.43
C LEU A 62 12.50 -2.77 7.27
N VAL A 63 12.97 -3.04 6.04
CA VAL A 63 13.98 -4.08 5.78
C VAL A 63 15.26 -3.82 6.55
N ASP A 64 15.77 -2.59 6.52
CA ASP A 64 17.03 -2.22 7.17
C ASP A 64 16.93 -2.39 8.70
N GLU A 65 15.82 -1.95 9.29
CA GLU A 65 15.57 -2.06 10.73
C GLU A 65 15.40 -3.50 11.18
N VAL A 66 14.62 -4.30 10.45
CA VAL A 66 14.44 -5.72 10.75
C VAL A 66 15.77 -6.45 10.57
N SER A 67 16.55 -6.14 9.53
CA SER A 67 17.88 -6.72 9.33
C SER A 67 18.79 -6.42 10.52
N LEU A 68 18.77 -5.19 11.04
CA LEU A 68 19.55 -4.79 12.21
C LEU A 68 19.10 -5.53 13.49
N ILE A 69 17.79 -5.74 13.64
CA ILE A 69 17.21 -6.51 14.75
C ILE A 69 17.65 -7.99 14.68
N LEU A 70 17.55 -8.62 13.51
CA LEU A 70 17.91 -10.03 13.31
C LEU A 70 19.43 -10.25 13.44
N ASN A 71 20.26 -9.34 12.93
CA ASN A 71 21.72 -9.43 13.01
C ASN A 71 22.30 -9.08 14.39
N ASN A 72 21.47 -8.67 15.34
CA ASN A 72 21.93 -8.39 16.68
C ASN A 72 22.42 -9.68 17.37
N ARG A 73 23.67 -9.67 17.88
CA ARG A 73 24.32 -10.82 18.52
C ARG A 73 23.51 -11.43 19.67
N LYS A 74 22.60 -10.67 20.31
CA LYS A 74 21.68 -11.17 21.34
C LYS A 74 20.75 -12.28 20.81
N TYR A 75 20.39 -12.23 19.52
CA TYR A 75 19.40 -13.13 18.91
C TYR A 75 20.00 -14.09 17.87
N SER A 76 21.24 -13.82 17.44
CA SER A 76 22.03 -14.57 16.43
C SER A 76 22.02 -16.10 16.54
N LYS A 77 21.89 -16.67 17.74
CA LYS A 77 22.09 -18.12 17.97
C LYS A 77 20.91 -19.00 17.55
N ASN A 78 19.70 -18.44 17.43
CA ASN A 78 18.47 -19.22 17.19
C ASN A 78 17.74 -18.81 15.90
N LEU A 79 18.40 -18.09 14.99
CA LEU A 79 17.74 -17.64 13.77
C LEU A 79 17.67 -18.76 12.74
N SER A 80 16.45 -19.04 12.30
CA SER A 80 16.15 -19.91 11.17
C SER A 80 16.68 -19.27 9.87
N SER A 81 17.12 -20.07 8.91
CA SER A 81 17.52 -19.55 7.59
C SER A 81 16.32 -18.99 6.82
N GLU A 82 15.13 -19.50 7.15
CA GLU A 82 13.83 -19.19 6.60
C GLU A 82 13.43 -17.73 6.83
N ILE A 83 13.73 -17.16 8.01
CA ILE A 83 13.39 -15.75 8.27
C ILE A 83 14.31 -14.78 7.51
N HIS A 84 15.59 -15.15 7.33
CA HIS A 84 16.54 -14.37 6.53
C HIS A 84 16.16 -14.40 5.05
N ASN A 85 15.88 -15.60 4.53
CA ASN A 85 15.38 -15.78 3.16
C ASN A 85 14.07 -15.02 2.94
N GLY A 86 13.19 -15.00 3.95
CA GLY A 86 11.97 -14.22 3.92
C GLY A 86 12.19 -12.73 3.80
N LEU A 87 13.07 -12.19 4.64
CA LEU A 87 13.42 -10.78 4.61
C LEU A 87 14.13 -10.40 3.31
N GLU A 88 15.01 -11.25 2.79
CA GLU A 88 15.69 -11.03 1.52
C GLU A 88 14.70 -11.01 0.34
N ASN A 89 13.76 -11.96 0.32
CA ASN A 89 12.69 -11.97 -0.70
C ASN A 89 11.81 -10.73 -0.62
N PHE A 90 11.48 -10.27 0.59
CA PHE A 90 10.76 -9.01 0.78
C PHE A 90 11.60 -7.81 0.32
N SER A 91 12.89 -7.77 0.64
CA SER A 91 13.82 -6.72 0.22
C SER A 91 13.94 -6.60 -1.30
N ARG A 92 13.85 -7.73 -2.04
CA ARG A 92 13.92 -7.73 -3.51
C ARG A 92 12.61 -7.27 -4.14
N ASN A 93 11.47 -7.74 -3.62
CA ASN A 93 10.16 -7.47 -4.22
C ASN A 93 9.53 -6.15 -3.76
N LYS A 94 9.84 -5.69 -2.54
CA LYS A 94 9.30 -4.48 -1.90
C LYS A 94 7.82 -4.28 -2.18
N SER A 95 7.06 -5.34 -1.98
CA SER A 95 5.64 -5.38 -2.31
C SER A 95 4.84 -5.87 -1.11
N ARG A 96 3.54 -5.56 -1.12
CA ARG A 96 2.62 -6.03 -0.09
C ARG A 96 2.53 -7.56 -0.02
N SER A 97 2.61 -8.25 -1.17
CA SER A 97 2.67 -9.71 -1.21
C SER A 97 3.98 -10.24 -0.60
N GLY A 98 5.11 -9.57 -0.85
CA GLY A 98 6.38 -9.89 -0.20
C GLY A 98 6.31 -9.71 1.32
N LEU A 99 5.66 -8.64 1.79
CA LEU A 99 5.45 -8.39 3.21
C LEU A 99 4.59 -9.49 3.86
N ASP A 100 3.50 -9.91 3.21
CA ASP A 100 2.64 -11.00 3.70
C ASP A 100 3.42 -12.32 3.85
N ILE A 101 4.24 -12.66 2.85
CA ILE A 101 5.12 -13.84 2.90
C ILE A 101 6.10 -13.74 4.07
N PHE A 102 6.75 -12.58 4.24
CA PHE A 102 7.68 -12.36 5.35
C PHE A 102 6.99 -12.49 6.72
N VAL A 103 5.80 -11.90 6.88
CA VAL A 103 5.02 -12.01 8.13
C VAL A 103 4.65 -13.46 8.43
N LYS A 104 4.27 -14.25 7.42
CA LYS A 104 4.01 -15.69 7.61
C LYS A 104 5.26 -16.42 8.10
N GLN A 105 6.43 -16.14 7.52
CA GLN A 105 7.70 -16.73 7.96
C GLN A 105 8.11 -16.29 9.37
N LEU A 106 7.78 -15.06 9.76
CA LEU A 106 7.96 -14.56 11.13
C LEU A 106 7.13 -15.38 12.13
N TYR A 107 5.87 -15.67 11.81
CA TYR A 107 5.02 -16.51 12.66
C TYR A 107 5.47 -17.96 12.71
N LEU A 108 5.92 -18.52 11.58
CA LEU A 108 6.49 -19.88 11.54
C LEU A 108 7.78 -20.00 12.36
N SER A 109 8.56 -18.93 12.43
CA SER A 109 9.81 -18.88 13.20
C SER A 109 9.61 -18.44 14.65
N LYS A 110 8.36 -18.27 15.13
CA LYS A 110 8.07 -17.67 16.43
C LYS A 110 8.75 -18.38 17.61
N GLU A 111 8.74 -19.71 17.61
CA GLU A 111 9.34 -20.51 18.69
C GLU A 111 10.85 -20.33 18.76
N ALA A 112 11.53 -20.28 17.62
CA ALA A 112 12.97 -20.11 17.52
C ALA A 112 13.42 -18.68 17.88
N LEU A 113 12.64 -17.68 17.46
CA LEU A 113 12.95 -16.26 17.66
C LEU A 113 12.65 -15.78 19.09
N GLY A 114 11.71 -16.42 19.77
CA GLY A 114 11.20 -15.98 21.06
C GLY A 114 10.23 -14.80 20.94
N GLU A 115 9.36 -14.67 21.94
CA GLU A 115 8.23 -13.74 21.92
C GLU A 115 8.66 -12.26 21.90
N GLU A 116 9.71 -11.90 22.64
CA GLU A 116 10.26 -10.53 22.70
C GLU A 116 10.64 -10.03 21.29
N LEU A 117 11.38 -10.85 20.53
CA LEU A 117 11.90 -10.49 19.22
C LEU A 117 10.78 -10.40 18.18
N VAL A 118 9.87 -11.38 18.21
CA VAL A 118 8.71 -11.42 17.31
C VAL A 118 7.82 -10.19 17.53
N ASN A 119 7.56 -9.82 18.79
CA ASN A 119 6.77 -8.63 19.09
C ASN A 119 7.45 -7.35 18.61
N LYS A 120 8.78 -7.23 18.80
CA LYS A 120 9.54 -6.08 18.31
C LYS A 120 9.47 -5.94 16.78
N ILE A 121 9.59 -7.04 16.04
CA ILE A 121 9.46 -7.03 14.57
C ILE A 121 8.02 -6.69 14.16
N LYS A 122 7.03 -7.28 14.84
CA LYS A 122 5.60 -6.99 14.59
C LYS A 122 5.26 -5.52 14.77
N GLU A 123 5.80 -4.86 15.80
CA GLU A 123 5.60 -3.43 16.00
C GLU A 123 6.08 -2.61 14.80
N ARG A 124 7.26 -2.90 14.25
CA ARG A 124 7.77 -2.22 13.04
C ARG A 124 6.92 -2.50 11.81
N VAL A 125 6.50 -3.76 11.64
CA VAL A 125 5.59 -4.14 10.55
C VAL A 125 4.26 -3.40 10.67
N HIS A 126 3.67 -3.32 11.86
CA HIS A 126 2.41 -2.62 12.10
C HIS A 126 2.50 -1.13 11.80
N VAL A 127 3.57 -0.45 12.23
CA VAL A 127 3.81 0.97 11.91
C VAL A 127 3.85 1.17 10.40
N THR A 128 4.56 0.30 9.68
CA THR A 128 4.69 0.36 8.22
C THR A 128 3.35 0.11 7.52
N MET A 129 2.57 -0.88 7.98
CA MET A 129 1.24 -1.16 7.46
C MET A 129 0.26 -0.03 7.74
N ARG A 130 0.37 0.64 8.90
CA ARG A 130 -0.46 1.78 9.24
C ARG A 130 -0.17 2.95 8.30
N ALA A 131 1.11 3.22 8.02
CA ALA A 131 1.50 4.23 7.03
C ALA A 131 0.91 3.92 5.64
N ASP A 132 1.02 2.66 5.15
CA ASP A 132 0.41 2.24 3.88
C ASP A 132 -1.11 2.48 3.85
N ILE A 133 -1.81 2.19 4.95
CA ILE A 133 -3.24 2.48 5.07
C ILE A 133 -3.50 3.99 5.05
N ASP A 134 -2.76 4.78 5.81
CA ASP A 134 -2.98 6.23 5.91
C ASP A 134 -2.72 6.93 4.57
N PHE A 135 -1.69 6.53 3.81
CA PHE A 135 -1.47 7.00 2.43
C PHE A 135 -2.63 6.68 1.50
N ARG A 136 -3.21 5.48 1.62
CA ARG A 136 -4.42 5.11 0.87
C ARG A 136 -5.68 5.78 1.40
N MET A 137 -5.71 6.27 2.63
CA MET A 137 -6.86 6.97 3.18
C MET A 137 -6.84 8.46 2.85
N GLU A 138 -5.75 9.02 2.33
CA GLU A 138 -5.73 10.36 1.73
C GLU A 138 -6.79 10.50 0.60
N PHE A 139 -7.20 9.37 -0.01
CA PHE A 139 -8.30 9.28 -0.97
C PHE A 139 -9.71 9.54 -0.40
N ALA A 140 -9.89 9.46 0.93
CA ALA A 140 -11.20 9.52 1.58
C ALA A 140 -11.64 10.94 1.98
N LYS A 141 -10.82 11.97 1.69
CA LYS A 141 -11.15 13.39 1.91
C LYS A 141 -11.43 14.10 0.57
#